data_AF-A0A9P1E5E9-F1
#
_entry.id   AF-A0A9P1E5E9-F1
#
_cell.length_a   1.000
_cell.length_b   1.000
_cell.length_c   1.000
_cell.angle_alpha   90.00
_cell.angle_beta   90.00
_cell.angle_gamma   90.00
#
_symmetry.space_group_name_H-M   'P 1'
#
loop_
_entity.id
_entity.type
_entity.pdbx_description
1 polymer ?
#
loop_
_entity_poly.entity_id
_entity_poly.type
_entity_poly.pdbx_seq_one_letter_code
_entity_poly.pdbx_strand_id
1 'polypeptide(L)'
;MMWMSYTHEILGQSPHVGREHTEIWRARVPLICFHVVEHHFPDRVLQQFGLQQVISGPCDTYVDLHKIDRREKHTEDWGMHHIQYITMWDERAAYIVHGTPSLVPTASADYMRWFYTITCSSLPVFIYPPIIISPTQSLFM
;
A
#
# COMPACT_ATOMS: atom_id res chain seq x y z
N MET A 1 -5.22 1.89 17.18
CA MET A 1 -4.18 1.11 16.50
C MET A 1 -2.99 2.03 16.23
N MET A 2 -1.78 1.62 16.61
CA MET A 2 -0.55 2.39 16.34
C MET A 2 0.13 1.74 15.13
N TRP A 3 0.26 2.47 14.03
CA TRP A 3 0.99 2.01 12.85
C TRP A 3 2.49 1.98 13.17
N MET A 4 3.16 0.84 12.97
CA MET A 4 4.58 0.65 13.27
C MET A 4 5.35 0.28 12.00
N SER A 5 6.62 0.68 11.93
CA SER A 5 7.51 0.32 10.83
C SER A 5 7.72 -1.19 10.78
N TYR A 6 7.98 -1.72 9.58
CA TYR A 6 8.34 -3.13 9.42
C TYR A 6 9.61 -3.43 10.22
N THR A 7 9.57 -4.50 11.02
CA THR A 7 10.74 -4.95 11.75
C THR A 7 11.75 -5.60 10.80
N HIS A 8 13.02 -5.65 11.21
CA HIS A 8 14.05 -6.37 10.47
C HIS A 8 13.71 -7.85 10.24
N GLU A 9 12.90 -8.46 11.11
CA GLU A 9 12.41 -9.83 10.95
C GLU A 9 11.43 -9.96 9.78
N ILE A 10 10.48 -9.02 9.65
CA ILE A 10 9.51 -9.00 8.54
C ILE A 10 10.26 -8.73 7.22
N LEU A 11 11.19 -7.78 7.22
CA LEU A 11 12.03 -7.49 6.05
C LEU A 11 12.93 -8.69 5.70
N GLY A 12 13.39 -9.43 6.70
CA GLY A 12 14.27 -10.59 6.56
C GLY A 12 13.62 -11.87 6.02
N GLN A 13 12.28 -11.94 6.01
CA GLN A 13 11.47 -13.04 5.46
C GLN A 13 11.21 -12.90 3.94
N SER A 14 11.60 -11.77 3.33
CA SER A 14 11.50 -11.59 1.88
C SER A 14 12.43 -12.57 1.13
N PRO A 15 12.03 -13.09 -0.05
CA PRO A 15 12.89 -13.95 -0.87
C PRO A 15 14.26 -13.30 -1.10
N HIS A 16 15.31 -14.10 -1.22
CA HIS A 16 16.74 -13.75 -1.16
C HIS A 16 17.24 -12.48 -1.90
N VAL A 17 16.44 -11.89 -2.80
CA VAL A 17 16.69 -10.59 -3.48
C VAL A 17 16.38 -9.38 -2.57
N GLY A 18 15.60 -9.55 -1.50
CA GLY A 18 14.98 -8.46 -0.74
C GLY A 18 15.84 -7.78 0.34
N ARG A 19 17.04 -8.28 0.66
CA ARG A 19 17.87 -7.73 1.75
C ARG A 19 18.76 -6.55 1.33
N GLU A 20 19.23 -6.55 0.09
CA GLU A 20 20.16 -5.53 -0.43
C GLU A 20 19.44 -4.38 -1.17
N HIS A 21 18.13 -4.51 -1.39
CA HIS A 21 17.33 -3.57 -2.18
C HIS A 21 16.02 -3.17 -1.48
N THR A 22 16.05 -2.96 -0.17
CA THR A 22 14.86 -2.51 0.58
C THR A 22 14.35 -1.15 0.08
N GLU A 23 15.19 -0.32 -0.56
CA GLU A 23 14.74 0.91 -1.20
C GLU A 23 13.78 0.69 -2.38
N ILE A 24 13.85 -0.45 -3.09
CA ILE A 24 12.95 -0.75 -4.21
C ILE A 24 11.50 -0.91 -3.73
N TRP A 25 11.30 -1.28 -2.47
CA TRP A 25 9.95 -1.41 -1.90
C TRP A 25 9.24 -0.07 -1.78
N ARG A 26 10.00 1.03 -1.87
CA ARG A 26 9.49 2.40 -1.94
C ARG A 26 9.39 2.92 -3.37
N ALA A 27 9.62 2.11 -4.40
CA ALA A 27 9.42 2.52 -5.78
C ALA A 27 7.93 2.68 -6.09
N ARG A 28 7.55 3.83 -6.66
CA ARG A 28 6.20 4.08 -7.14
C ARG A 28 6.07 3.59 -8.58
N VAL A 29 5.76 2.30 -8.73
CA VAL A 29 5.79 1.57 -10.01
C VAL A 29 4.64 0.55 -10.11
N PRO A 30 4.28 0.10 -11.32
CA PRO A 30 3.32 -0.99 -11.50
C PRO A 30 3.88 -2.33 -10.99
N LEU A 31 3.09 -3.05 -10.19
CA LEU A 31 3.24 -4.48 -9.94
C LEU A 31 2.53 -5.24 -11.06
N ILE A 32 3.26 -6.16 -11.70
CA ILE A 32 2.79 -6.86 -12.89
C ILE A 32 2.68 -8.35 -12.58
N CYS A 33 1.49 -8.91 -12.76
CA CYS A 33 1.22 -10.34 -12.62
C CYS A 33 0.41 -10.83 -13.83
N PHE A 34 1.13 -11.26 -14.87
CA PHE A 34 0.57 -11.66 -16.15
C PHE A 34 -0.29 -10.55 -16.80
N HIS A 35 -1.60 -10.67 -16.70
CA HIS A 35 -2.57 -9.73 -17.26
C HIS A 35 -2.94 -8.61 -16.28
N VAL A 36 -2.66 -8.80 -14.99
CA VAL A 36 -2.99 -7.84 -13.94
C VAL A 36 -1.84 -6.86 -13.77
N VAL A 37 -2.17 -5.58 -13.76
CA VAL A 37 -1.26 -4.50 -13.43
C VAL A 37 -1.90 -3.66 -12.33
N GLU A 38 -1.20 -3.50 -11.22
CA GLU A 38 -1.62 -2.68 -10.08
C GLU A 38 -0.52 -1.68 -9.72
N HIS A 39 -0.83 -0.40 -9.59
CA HIS A 39 0.18 0.59 -9.22
C HIS A 39 0.48 0.54 -7.72
N HIS A 40 1.77 0.46 -7.39
CA HIS A 40 2.28 0.52 -6.02
C HIS A 40 2.47 1.99 -5.59
N PHE A 41 1.87 2.37 -4.46
CA PHE A 41 1.91 3.73 -3.91
C PHE A 41 2.50 3.77 -2.49
N PRO A 42 3.81 3.52 -2.35
CA PRO A 42 4.47 3.47 -1.05
C PRO A 42 4.52 4.82 -0.34
N ASP A 43 4.36 5.93 -1.08
CA ASP A 43 4.29 7.29 -0.52
C ASP A 43 3.10 7.51 0.42
N ARG A 44 2.08 6.64 0.39
CA ARG A 44 0.93 6.68 1.31
C ARG A 44 1.20 6.00 2.65
N VAL A 45 2.28 5.23 2.73
CA VAL A 45 2.60 4.36 3.87
C VAL A 45 4.07 4.49 4.26
N LEU A 46 4.65 5.69 4.15
CA LEU A 46 6.06 5.95 4.44
C LEU A 46 6.47 5.55 5.86
N GLN A 47 5.53 5.57 6.82
CA GLN A 47 5.79 5.13 8.20
C GLN A 47 6.14 3.65 8.30
N GLN A 48 5.63 2.79 7.40
CA GLN A 48 6.01 1.37 7.33
C GLN A 48 7.50 1.20 7.02
N PHE A 49 8.10 2.18 6.35
CA PHE A 49 9.51 2.20 5.97
C PHE A 49 10.38 3.03 6.92
N GLY A 50 9.86 3.46 8.08
CA GLY A 50 10.59 4.29 9.03
C GLY A 50 10.80 5.75 8.57
N LEU A 51 9.96 6.22 7.64
CA LEU A 51 10.01 7.57 7.10
C LEU A 51 8.81 8.40 7.59
N GLN A 52 9.01 9.72 7.69
CA GLN A 52 7.97 10.66 8.05
C GLN A 52 6.85 10.67 6.99
N GLN A 53 5.59 10.59 7.42
CA GLN A 53 4.46 10.66 6.50
C GLN A 53 4.17 12.10 6.08
N VAL A 54 4.20 12.31 4.76
CA VAL A 54 3.79 13.55 4.07
C VAL A 54 2.47 13.32 3.33
N ILE A 55 1.82 14.42 2.92
CA ILE A 55 0.63 14.34 2.07
C ILE A 55 1.03 13.71 0.73
N SER A 56 0.49 12.53 0.45
CA SER A 56 0.75 11.81 -0.79
C SER A 56 0.15 12.54 -1.98
N GLY A 57 0.77 12.41 -3.15
CA GLY A 57 0.20 12.88 -4.40
C GLY A 57 -1.12 12.17 -4.77
N PRO A 58 -1.77 12.61 -5.86
CA PRO A 58 -2.92 11.89 -6.41
C PRO A 58 -2.58 10.42 -6.64
N CYS A 59 -3.53 9.54 -6.34
CA CYS A 59 -3.44 8.10 -6.57
C CYS A 59 -4.46 7.79 -7.65
N ASP A 60 -3.97 7.60 -8.87
CA ASP A 60 -4.78 6.99 -9.91
C ASP A 60 -4.64 5.49 -9.75
N THR A 61 -5.73 4.80 -9.44
CA THR A 61 -5.73 3.33 -9.36
C THR A 61 -5.76 2.69 -10.75
N TYR A 62 -5.80 3.49 -11.82
CA TYR A 62 -5.89 3.05 -13.21
C TYR A 62 -7.08 2.11 -13.39
N VAL A 63 -8.28 2.64 -13.13
CA VAL A 63 -9.54 1.87 -13.13
C VAL A 63 -9.75 1.09 -14.43
N ASP A 64 -9.22 1.58 -15.55
CA ASP A 64 -9.27 0.88 -16.83
C ASP A 64 -8.45 -0.42 -16.87
N LEU A 65 -7.35 -0.51 -16.13
CA LEU A 65 -6.58 -1.76 -15.97
C LEU A 65 -7.40 -2.82 -15.24
N HIS A 66 -8.25 -2.42 -14.30
CA HIS A 66 -9.15 -3.35 -13.58
C HIS A 66 -10.27 -3.91 -14.48
N LYS A 67 -10.49 -3.34 -15.66
CA LYS A 67 -11.46 -3.86 -16.65
C LYS A 67 -10.86 -4.96 -17.53
N ILE A 68 -9.54 -5.18 -17.46
CA ILE A 68 -8.86 -6.23 -18.22
C ILE A 68 -9.17 -7.57 -17.57
N ASP A 69 -10.07 -8.33 -18.18
CA ASP A 69 -10.29 -9.74 -17.84
C ASP A 69 -9.49 -10.68 -18.73
N ARG A 70 -9.38 -11.95 -18.30
CA ARG A 70 -8.72 -13.03 -19.06
C ARG A 70 -9.64 -13.72 -20.05
N ARG A 71 -10.91 -13.35 -20.13
CA ARG A 71 -11.90 -14.10 -20.91
C ARG A 71 -11.56 -13.95 -22.39
N GLU A 72 -11.47 -15.07 -23.08
CA GLU A 72 -11.21 -15.14 -24.54
C GLU A 72 -9.85 -14.57 -25.01
N LYS A 73 -8.94 -14.22 -24.08
CA LYS A 73 -7.61 -13.63 -24.38
C LYS A 73 -6.45 -14.61 -24.18
N HIS A 74 -6.61 -15.83 -24.69
CA HIS A 74 -5.59 -16.88 -24.54
C HIS A 74 -4.36 -16.67 -25.43
N THR A 75 -4.47 -15.82 -26.46
CA THR A 75 -3.42 -15.51 -27.45
C THR A 75 -2.88 -14.10 -27.32
N GLU A 76 -3.32 -13.33 -26.32
CA GLU A 76 -2.84 -11.96 -26.11
C GLU A 76 -1.37 -11.98 -25.70
N ASP A 77 -0.55 -11.19 -26.39
CA ASP A 77 0.83 -10.95 -25.97
C ASP A 77 0.84 -9.93 -24.84
N TRP A 78 0.75 -10.42 -23.60
CA TRP A 78 0.78 -9.58 -22.40
C TRP A 78 2.08 -8.79 -22.25
N GLY A 79 3.19 -9.29 -22.81
CA GLY A 79 4.47 -8.57 -22.80
C GLY A 79 4.40 -7.31 -23.65
N MET A 80 3.83 -7.42 -24.85
CA MET A 80 3.60 -6.26 -25.72
C MET A 80 2.48 -5.36 -25.19
N HIS A 81 1.39 -5.96 -24.69
CA HIS A 81 0.24 -5.22 -24.15
C HIS A 81 0.63 -4.33 -22.97
N HIS A 82 1.49 -4.84 -22.08
CA HIS A 82 1.94 -4.14 -20.88
C HIS A 82 3.34 -3.52 -21.02
N ILE A 83 3.84 -3.33 -22.25
CA ILE A 83 5.23 -2.89 -22.49
C ILE A 83 5.56 -1.59 -21.75
N GLN A 84 4.62 -0.64 -21.68
CA GLN A 84 4.80 0.61 -20.94
C GLN A 84 5.02 0.39 -19.43
N TYR A 85 4.32 -0.58 -18.84
CA TYR A 85 4.43 -0.91 -17.42
C TYR A 85 5.69 -1.72 -17.14
N ILE A 86 6.06 -2.61 -18.06
CA ILE A 86 7.32 -3.37 -17.99
C ILE A 86 8.51 -2.41 -18.03
N THR A 87 8.53 -1.45 -18.97
CA THR A 87 9.57 -0.42 -19.03
C THR A 87 9.64 0.38 -17.73
N MET A 88 8.49 0.81 -17.19
CA MET A 88 8.47 1.55 -15.93
C MET A 88 8.98 0.71 -14.75
N TRP A 89 8.67 -0.59 -14.71
CA TRP A 89 9.20 -1.51 -13.70
C TRP A 89 10.70 -1.73 -13.86
N ASP A 90 11.22 -1.82 -15.09
CA ASP A 90 12.66 -1.93 -15.33
C ASP A 90 13.40 -0.67 -14.87
N GLU A 91 12.79 0.50 -15.03
CA GLU A 91 13.29 1.80 -14.58
C GLU A 91 12.96 2.11 -13.10
N ARG A 92 12.44 1.15 -12.32
CA ARG A 92 11.94 1.36 -10.95
C ARG A 92 12.87 2.10 -9.99
N ALA A 93 14.18 1.97 -10.16
CA ALA A 93 15.16 2.68 -9.34
C ALA A 93 15.01 4.22 -9.44
N ALA A 94 14.56 4.74 -10.58
CA ALA A 94 14.30 6.17 -10.78
C ALA A 94 13.03 6.66 -10.06
N TYR A 95 12.15 5.74 -9.65
CA TYR A 95 10.86 6.04 -9.03
C TYR A 95 10.82 5.76 -7.52
N ILE A 96 11.98 5.60 -6.88
CA ILE A 96 12.08 5.41 -5.43
C ILE A 96 11.58 6.67 -4.71
N VAL A 97 10.58 6.50 -3.84
CA VAL A 97 10.07 7.59 -3.01
C VAL A 97 11.02 7.81 -1.85
N HIS A 98 11.65 8.98 -1.82
CA HIS A 98 12.49 9.43 -0.72
C HIS A 98 11.67 10.17 0.35
N GLY A 99 12.18 10.15 1.58
CA GLY A 99 11.57 10.85 2.70
C GLY A 99 12.56 11.04 3.84
N THR A 100 12.16 11.84 4.83
CA THR A 100 12.96 12.08 6.03
C THR A 100 12.84 10.88 6.98
N PRO A 101 13.96 10.27 7.43
CA PRO A 101 13.93 9.24 8.45
C PRO A 101 13.26 9.75 9.72
N SER A 102 12.45 8.90 10.36
CA SER A 102 11.78 9.22 11.61
C SER A 102 11.98 8.09 12.62
N LEU A 103 12.61 8.41 13.75
CA LEU A 103 12.82 7.47 14.86
C LEU A 103 11.51 7.11 15.59
N VAL A 104 10.48 7.94 15.42
CA VAL A 104 9.14 7.73 15.96
C VAL A 104 8.17 7.64 14.79
N PRO A 105 7.20 6.71 14.77
CA PRO A 105 6.16 6.67 13.74
C PRO A 105 5.30 7.92 13.88
N THR A 106 5.62 8.96 13.11
CA THR A 106 4.99 10.28 13.23
C THR A 106 4.65 10.81 11.85
N ALA A 107 3.43 11.30 11.71
CA ALA A 107 3.01 12.07 10.56
C ALA A 107 3.30 13.56 10.78
N SER A 108 3.55 14.29 9.71
CA SER A 108 3.60 15.75 9.78
C SER A 108 2.26 16.33 10.28
N ALA A 109 2.31 17.49 10.93
CA ALA A 109 1.09 18.21 11.35
C ALA A 109 0.18 18.52 10.14
N ASP A 110 0.77 18.86 9.00
CA ASP A 110 0.04 19.12 7.77
C ASP A 110 -0.61 17.85 7.19
N TYR A 111 0.10 16.71 7.23
CA TYR A 111 -0.51 15.42 6.89
C TYR A 111 -1.70 15.11 7.79
N MET A 112 -1.58 15.28 9.10
CA MET A 112 -2.69 15.01 10.03
C MET A 112 -3.87 15.93 9.75
N ARG A 113 -3.62 17.23 9.50
CA ARG A 113 -4.67 18.17 9.10
C ARG A 113 -5.38 17.71 7.83
N TRP A 114 -4.63 17.39 6.76
CA TRP A 114 -5.18 16.87 5.53
C TRP A 114 -5.95 15.56 5.73
N PHE A 115 -5.38 14.61 6.47
CA PHE A 115 -6.01 13.31 6.75
C PHE A 115 -7.37 13.47 7.42
N TYR A 116 -7.48 14.39 8.38
CA TYR A 116 -8.78 14.72 8.99
C TYR A 116 -9.75 15.36 7.98
N THR A 117 -9.30 16.17 7.03
CA THR A 117 -10.21 16.73 6.00
C THR A 117 -10.81 15.67 5.08
N ILE A 118 -10.08 14.59 4.78
CA ILE A 118 -10.52 13.55 3.86
C ILE A 118 -11.19 12.35 4.54
N THR A 119 -10.90 12.15 5.83
CA THR A 119 -11.42 11.01 6.62
C THR A 119 -12.63 11.44 7.47
N CYS A 120 -12.71 12.72 7.84
CA CYS A 120 -13.83 13.28 8.61
C CYS A 120 -14.68 14.24 7.76
N SER A 121 -15.10 13.83 6.58
CA SER A 121 -16.28 14.40 5.93
C SER A 121 -17.49 13.49 6.20
N SER A 122 -18.26 13.88 7.21
CA SER A 122 -19.62 13.41 7.55
C SER A 122 -19.85 11.89 7.69
N LEU A 123 -19.50 11.32 8.84
CA LEU A 123 -20.30 10.23 9.39
C LEU A 123 -21.32 10.86 10.35
N PRO A 124 -22.65 10.67 10.18
CA PRO A 124 -23.56 10.95 11.27
C PRO A 124 -23.14 10.05 12.43
N VAL A 125 -22.90 10.66 13.59
CA VAL A 125 -22.59 9.97 14.84
C VAL A 125 -23.82 9.13 15.22
N PHE A 126 -23.97 7.95 14.63
CA PHE A 126 -24.81 6.90 15.20
C PHE A 126 -23.97 6.20 16.25
N ILE A 127 -24.20 6.65 17.49
CA ILE A 127 -23.74 6.03 18.71
C ILE A 127 -24.31 4.61 18.73
N TYR A 128 -23.53 3.60 18.34
CA TYR A 128 -23.79 2.24 18.78
C TYR A 128 -23.28 2.14 20.23
N PRO A 129 -24.13 1.81 21.22
CA PRO A 129 -23.63 1.49 22.56
C PRO A 129 -22.73 0.24 22.47
N PRO A 130 -21.75 0.09 23.38
CA PRO A 130 -20.83 -1.04 23.34
C PRO A 130 -21.61 -2.35 23.46
N ILE A 131 -21.43 -3.22 22.48
CA ILE A 131 -21.89 -4.61 22.54
C ILE A 131 -21.09 -5.28 23.66
N ILE A 132 -21.73 -5.48 24.81
CA ILE A 132 -21.22 -6.34 25.87
C ILE A 132 -21.40 -7.78 25.37
N ILE A 133 -20.33 -8.37 24.87
CA ILE A 133 -20.28 -9.82 24.58
C ILE A 133 -20.14 -10.52 25.93
N SER A 134 -21.23 -11.08 26.45
CA SER A 134 -21.18 -11.99 27.58
C SER A 134 -20.54 -13.32 27.14
N PRO A 135 -19.60 -13.89 27.92
CA PRO A 135 -19.05 -15.19 27.61
C PRO A 135 -20.12 -16.25 27.83
N THR A 136 -20.51 -16.90 26.74
CA THR A 136 -21.44 -18.03 26.70
C THR A 136 -20.96 -19.15 27.62
N GLN A 137 -21.88 -19.68 28.42
CA GLN A 137 -21.67 -20.78 29.34
C GLN A 137 -21.14 -22.03 28.64
N SER A 138 -20.09 -22.60 29.21
CA SER A 138 -19.65 -23.97 29.01
C SER A 138 -20.75 -24.93 29.45
N LEU A 139 -21.24 -25.78 28.53
CA LEU A 139 -21.93 -27.01 28.88
C LEU A 139 -21.16 -28.17 28.23
N PHE A 140 -20.23 -28.73 29.01
CA PHE A 140 -19.95 -30.16 28.96
C PHE A 140 -20.99 -30.84 29.87
N MET A 141 -21.85 -31.67 29.28
CA MET A 141 -22.28 -32.94 29.85
C MET A 141 -22.61 -33.90 28.71
#